data_AF-A0A356T2P1-F1
#
_entry.id   AF-A0A356T2P1-F1
#
_cell.length_a   1.000
_cell.length_b   1.000
_cell.length_c   1.000
_cell.angle_alpha   90.00
_cell.angle_beta   90.00
_cell.angle_gamma   90.00
#
_symmetry.space_group_name_H-M   'P 1'
#
loop_
_entity.id
_entity.type
_entity.pdbx_description
1 polymer ?
#
loop_
_entity_poly.entity_id
_entity_poly.type
_entity_poly.pdbx_seq_one_letter_code
_entity_poly.pdbx_strand_id
1 'polypeptide(L)' 'EPLHARARRGEDVEAPTREVTVRRLEILSVDADALELEVEASKGFYVRSLGGDLARALGTRGHLVALRRLRSGGFVLAD' A
#
# COMPACT_ATOMS: atom_id res chain seq x y z
N GLU A 1 -15.04 17.31 -3.80
CA GLU A 1 -13.99 17.57 -2.79
C GLU A 1 -13.10 16.33 -2.64
N PRO A 2 -11.79 16.45 -2.35
CA PRO A 2 -10.94 15.28 -2.10
C PRO A 2 -11.42 14.43 -0.92
N LEU A 3 -11.37 13.09 -1.07
CA LEU A 3 -11.82 12.16 -0.02
C LEU A 3 -11.12 12.37 1.33
N HIS A 4 -9.84 12.73 1.31
CA HIS A 4 -9.07 12.97 2.54
C HIS A 4 -9.55 14.21 3.32
N ALA A 5 -10.14 15.21 2.66
CA ALA A 5 -10.64 16.41 3.33
C ALA A 5 -11.91 16.10 4.13
N ARG A 6 -12.83 15.33 3.51
CA ARG A 6 -14.05 14.82 4.15
C ARG A 6 -13.72 13.92 5.34
N ALA A 7 -12.77 12.99 5.18
CA ALA A 7 -12.36 12.08 6.25
C ALA A 7 -11.79 12.82 7.48
N ARG A 8 -11.04 13.91 7.27
CA ARG A 8 -10.51 14.74 8.39
C ARG A 8 -11.59 15.47 9.18
N ARG A 9 -12.79 15.64 8.61
CA ARG A 9 -13.96 16.19 9.31
C ARG A 9 -14.79 15.14 10.03
N GLY A 10 -14.35 13.87 10.00
CA GLY A 10 -15.08 12.76 10.60
C GLY A 10 -16.31 12.31 9.80
N GLU A 11 -16.45 12.77 8.54
CA GLU A 11 -17.48 12.25 7.65
C GLU A 11 -17.14 10.81 7.25
N ASP A 12 -18.16 9.94 7.13
CA ASP A 12 -18.00 8.65 6.49
C ASP A 12 -17.72 8.84 5.00
N VAL A 13 -16.56 8.34 4.57
CA VAL A 13 -16.08 8.44 3.20
C VAL A 13 -15.88 7.04 2.65
N GLU A 14 -16.76 6.64 1.74
CA GLU A 14 -16.57 5.40 1.00
C GLU A 14 -15.57 5.62 -0.15
N ALA A 15 -14.43 4.92 -0.09
CA ALA A 15 -13.44 4.96 -1.15
C ALA A 15 -13.90 4.06 -2.30
N PRO A 16 -13.94 4.54 -3.55
CA PRO A 16 -14.36 3.71 -4.67
C PRO A 16 -13.36 2.58 -4.92
N THR A 17 -13.88 1.37 -5.10
CA THR A 17 -13.13 0.18 -5.51
C THR A 17 -12.51 0.40 -6.88
N ARG A 18 -11.27 -0.08 -7.06
CA ARG A 18 -10.55 -0.03 -8.33
C ARG A 18 -9.91 -1.37 -8.60
N GLU A 19 -10.06 -1.85 -9.83
CA GLU A 19 -9.28 -2.97 -10.30
C GLU A 19 -7.83 -2.56 -10.51
N VAL A 20 -6.93 -3.35 -9.95
CA VAL A 20 -5.49 -3.16 -9.99
C VAL A 20 -4.83 -4.51 -10.18
N THR A 21 -3.67 -4.52 -10.82
CA THR A 21 -2.90 -5.74 -11.07
C THR A 21 -1.59 -5.68 -10.31
N VAL A 22 -1.34 -6.67 -9.46
CA VAL A 22 -0.03 -6.93 -8.87
C VAL A 22 0.73 -7.84 -9.84
N ARG A 23 1.84 -7.35 -10.40
CA ARG A 23 2.70 -8.07 -11.33
C ARG A 23 3.78 -8.87 -10.61
N ARG A 24 4.32 -8.31 -9.53
CA ARG A 24 5.29 -8.96 -8.65
C ARG A 24 5.00 -8.57 -7.21
N LEU A 25 5.11 -9.53 -6.31
CA LEU A 25 5.08 -9.32 -4.88
C LEU A 25 6.12 -10.27 -4.25
N GLU A 26 7.08 -9.69 -3.54
CA GLU A 26 8.21 -10.41 -2.97
C GLU A 26 8.40 -10.00 -1.51
N ILE A 27 8.72 -10.96 -0.66
CA ILE A 27 9.11 -10.72 0.74
C ILE A 27 10.61 -10.50 0.76
N LEU A 28 11.03 -9.33 1.23
CA LEU A 28 12.45 -8.99 1.37
C LEU A 28 12.99 -9.41 2.74
N SER A 29 12.22 -9.18 3.80
CA SER A 29 12.59 -9.53 5.17
C SER A 29 11.35 -9.73 6.04
N VAL A 30 11.50 -10.54 7.10
CA VAL A 30 10.48 -10.77 8.13
C VAL A 30 11.15 -10.62 9.48
N ASP A 31 10.69 -9.66 10.27
CA ASP A 31 11.10 -9.42 11.64
C ASP A 31 9.96 -9.75 12.61
N ALA A 32 10.20 -9.57 13.90
CA ALA A 32 9.22 -9.87 14.95
C ALA A 32 7.92 -9.06 14.82
N ASP A 33 8.02 -7.80 14.37
CA ASP A 33 6.91 -6.86 14.26
C ASP A 33 6.84 -6.14 12.89
N ALA A 34 7.69 -6.53 11.94
CA ALA A 34 7.75 -5.92 10.62
C ALA A 34 7.86 -6.95 9.49
N LEU A 35 7.30 -6.58 8.34
CA LEU A 35 7.38 -7.32 7.09
C LEU A 35 7.80 -6.33 6.00
N GLU A 36 8.92 -6.58 5.35
CA GLU A 36 9.38 -5.78 4.22
C GLU A 36 9.00 -6.47 2.90
N LEU A 37 8.41 -5.70 2.00
CA LEU A 37 7.88 -6.20 0.75
C LEU A 37 8.36 -5.33 -0.41
N GLU A 38 8.69 -5.99 -1.52
CA GLU A 38 8.78 -5.31 -2.82
C GLU A 38 7.55 -5.63 -3.67
N VAL A 39 6.95 -4.61 -4.25
CA VAL A 39 5.74 -4.75 -5.06
C VAL A 39 5.85 -4.01 -6.38
N GLU A 40 5.55 -4.72 -7.48
CA GLU A 40 5.30 -4.13 -8.79
C GLU A 40 3.79 -4.21 -9.07
N ALA A 41 3.15 -3.06 -9.25
CA ALA A 41 1.71 -3.00 -9.44
C ALA A 41 1.30 -1.97 -10.51
N SER A 42 0.06 -2.10 -11.01
CA SER A 42 -0.53 -1.14 -11.93
C SER A 42 -0.78 0.23 -11.26
N LYS A 43 -1.01 1.24 -12.09
CA LYS A 43 -1.52 2.55 -11.63
C LYS A 43 -2.74 2.36 -10.74
N GLY A 44 -2.81 3.15 -9.67
CA GLY A 44 -3.94 3.14 -8.74
C GLY A 44 -3.82 2.15 -7.59
N PHE A 45 -2.78 1.30 -7.58
CA PHE A 45 -2.50 0.42 -6.45
C PHE A 45 -2.14 1.23 -5.20
N TYR A 46 -2.82 0.96 -4.09
CA TYR A 46 -2.65 1.68 -2.84
C TYR A 46 -1.91 0.81 -1.83
N VAL A 47 -0.58 0.95 -1.76
CA VAL A 47 0.29 0.14 -0.88
C VAL A 47 -0.13 0.19 0.59
N ARG A 48 -0.71 1.31 1.03
CA ARG A 48 -1.28 1.45 2.38
C ARG A 48 -2.44 0.49 2.64
N SER A 49 -3.30 0.24 1.66
CA SER A 49 -4.39 -0.74 1.79
C SER A 49 -3.80 -2.15 1.89
N LEU A 50 -2.81 -2.50 1.06
CA LEU A 50 -2.15 -3.79 1.11
C LEU A 50 -1.63 -4.13 2.52
N GLY A 51 -0.96 -3.18 3.20
CA GLY A 51 -0.47 -3.40 4.56
C GLY A 51 -1.58 -3.74 5.55
N GLY A 52 -2.71 -3.03 5.50
CA GLY A 52 -3.88 -3.33 6.33
C GLY A 52 -4.55 -4.66 5.96
N ASP A 53 -4.61 -4.98 4.67
CA ASP A 53 -5.21 -6.22 4.15
C ASP A 53 -4.40 -7.44 4.59
N LEU A 54 -3.07 -7.38 4.47
CA LEU A 54 -2.16 -8.43 4.92
C LEU A 54 -2.24 -8.63 6.43
N ALA A 55 -2.23 -7.55 7.21
CA ALA A 55 -2.37 -7.66 8.66
C ALA A 55 -3.69 -8.36 9.06
N ARG A 56 -4.81 -7.99 8.43
CA ARG A 56 -6.10 -8.63 8.65
C ARG A 56 -6.08 -10.11 8.26
N ALA A 57 -5.49 -10.45 7.12
CA ALA A 57 -5.36 -11.84 6.67
C ALA A 57 -4.50 -12.69 7.63
N LEU A 58 -3.51 -12.08 8.29
CA LEU A 58 -2.66 -12.71 9.31
C LEU A 58 -3.31 -12.72 10.71
N GLY A 59 -4.54 -12.21 10.87
CA GLY A 59 -5.23 -12.16 12.16
C GLY A 59 -4.67 -11.10 13.13
N THR A 60 -3.94 -10.11 12.63
CA THR A 60 -3.34 -9.04 13.43
C THR A 60 -3.75 -7.65 12.93
N ARG A 61 -3.12 -6.61 13.47
CA ARG A 61 -3.21 -5.22 13.01
C ARG A 61 -1.83 -4.75 12.58
N GLY A 62 -1.80 -3.98 11.51
CA GLY A 62 -0.58 -3.47 10.92
C GLY A 62 -0.89 -2.29 10.01
N HIS A 63 0.11 -1.44 9.82
CA HIS A 63 0.02 -0.30 8.94
C HIS A 63 1.37 -0.07 8.28
N LEU A 64 1.35 0.63 7.14
CA LEU A 64 2.56 1.00 6.44
C LEU A 64 3.36 2.02 7.28
N VAL A 65 4.59 1.68 7.64
CA VAL A 65 5.50 2.56 8.41
C VAL A 65 6.52 3.26 7.51
N ALA A 66 6.91 2.64 6.40
CA ALA A 66 7.86 3.19 5.43
C ALA A 66 7.46 2.80 4.00
N LEU A 67 7.74 3.66 3.02
CA LEU A 67 7.51 3.38 1.61
C LEU A 67 8.52 4.13 0.75
N ARG A 68 9.27 3.38 -0.06
CA ARG A 68 10.16 3.91 -1.08
C ARG A 68 9.66 3.48 -2.45
N ARG A 69 9.44 4.44 -3.35
CA ARG A 69 9.11 4.14 -4.75
C ARG A 69 10.41 4.04 -5.56
N LEU A 70 10.77 2.82 -5.95
CA LEU A 70 11.99 2.53 -6.71
C LEU A 70 11.87 2.86 -8.21
N ARG A 71 10.65 2.76 -8.77
CA ARG A 71 10.40 2.93 -10.20
C ARG A 71 9.01 3.52 -10.47
N SER A 72 8.88 4.28 -11.57
CA SER A 72 7.59 4.69 -12.13
C SER A 72 7.65 4.62 -13.66
N GLY A 73 6.92 3.67 -14.26
CA GLY A 73 6.99 3.45 -15.70
C GLY A 73 8.42 3.14 -16.16
N GLY A 74 8.95 3.91 -17.11
CA GLY A 74 10.34 3.76 -17.57
C GLY A 74 11.40 4.38 -16.66
N PHE A 75 11.00 5.12 -15.62
CA PHE A 75 11.93 5.89 -14.78
C PHE A 75 12.29 5.11 -13.52
N VAL A 76 13.59 4.89 -13.31
CA VAL A 76 14.14 4.26 -12.11
C VAL A 76 14.74 5.33 -11.20
N LEU A 77 14.67 5.10 -9.90
CA LEU A 77 15.38 5.90 -8.91
C LEU A 77 16.87 5.55 -9.04
N ALA A 78 17.68 6.52 -9.47
CA ALA A 78 19.12 6.42 -9.35
C ALA A 78 19.53 6.61 -7.88
N ASP A 79 20.67 6.05 -7.50
CA ASP A 79 21.30 6.29 -6.20
C ASP A 79 21.84 7.71 -6.09
#